data_AF-A0AA96DFQ7-F1
#
_entry.id   AF-A0AA96DFQ7-F1
#
_cell.length_a   1.000
_cell.length_b   1.000
_cell.length_c   1.000
_cell.angle_alpha   90.00
_cell.angle_beta   90.00
_cell.angle_gamma   90.00
#
_symmetry.space_group_name_H-M   'P 1'
#
loop_
_entity.id
_entity.type
_entity.pdbx_description
1 polymer ?
#
loop_
_entity_poly.entity_id
_entity_poly.type
_entity_poly.pdbx_seq_one_letter_code
_entity_poly.pdbx_strand_id
1 'polypeptide(L)'
;MARLTDAQRENIKNALLLGDSQYKVAQDFNISSATVNKIYKSIDEKTLLEVKDIVKEEVAIKSTLSNQSESFVKAFEDKVNEQLRLKNLVFKATEKIIKKATDIIDSGKVTDKLNIGDGVQQFEPRELNTTDVKNLADAIDKASITLGINQRHSNSQINVNTQNNLEQNNNNITVEWD
;
A
#
# COMPACT_ATOMS: atom_id res chain seq x y z
N MET A 1 -23.79 15.36 -34.34
CA MET A 1 -22.90 15.52 -33.17
C MET A 1 -21.70 14.62 -33.37
N ALA A 2 -20.49 15.19 -33.41
CA ALA A 2 -19.26 14.39 -33.45
C ALA A 2 -19.21 13.48 -32.22
N ARG A 3 -18.84 12.21 -32.41
CA ARG A 3 -18.65 11.30 -31.28
C ARG A 3 -17.44 11.78 -30.48
N LEU A 4 -17.57 11.83 -29.16
CA LEU A 4 -16.45 12.06 -28.26
C LEU A 4 -15.35 11.04 -28.56
N THR A 5 -14.11 11.51 -28.64
CA THR A 5 -12.95 10.62 -28.66
C THR A 5 -12.80 9.93 -27.31
N ASP A 6 -12.10 8.79 -27.27
CA ASP A 6 -11.87 8.05 -26.03
C ASP A 6 -11.10 8.89 -25.01
N ALA A 7 -10.08 9.64 -25.46
CA ALA A 7 -9.32 10.56 -24.63
C ALA A 7 -10.18 11.69 -24.03
N GLN A 8 -11.11 12.27 -24.81
CA GLN A 8 -12.02 13.29 -24.29
C GLN A 8 -12.97 12.70 -23.24
N ARG A 9 -13.49 11.50 -23.48
CA ARG A 9 -14.37 10.80 -22.53
C ARG A 9 -13.64 10.49 -21.23
N GLU A 10 -12.38 10.08 -21.31
CA GLU A 10 -11.53 9.84 -20.14
C GLU A 10 -11.28 11.12 -19.33
N ASN A 11 -10.94 12.22 -20.00
CA ASN A 11 -10.75 13.51 -19.33
C ASN A 11 -12.01 14.02 -18.61
N ILE A 12 -13.19 13.87 -19.25
CA ILE A 12 -14.48 14.19 -18.63
C ILE A 12 -14.71 13.32 -17.39
N LYS A 13 -14.42 12.02 -17.48
CA LYS A 13 -14.55 11.08 -16.37
C LYS A 13 -13.63 11.48 -15.21
N ASN A 14 -12.40 11.87 -15.50
CA ASN A 14 -11.42 12.29 -14.50
C ASN A 14 -11.84 13.58 -13.79
N ALA A 15 -12.34 14.59 -14.51
CA ALA A 15 -12.84 15.82 -13.91
C ALA A 15 -14.00 15.55 -12.92
N LEU A 16 -14.94 14.69 -13.32
CA LEU A 16 -16.05 14.26 -12.46
C LEU A 16 -15.57 13.48 -11.23
N LEU A 17 -14.58 12.60 -11.40
CA LEU A 17 -13.98 11.83 -10.31
C LEU A 17 -13.29 12.73 -9.29
N LEU A 18 -12.58 13.77 -9.75
CA LEU A 18 -11.89 14.75 -8.91
C LEU A 18 -12.84 15.74 -8.21
N GLY A 19 -14.14 15.65 -8.47
CA GLY A 19 -15.19 16.39 -7.75
C GLY A 19 -15.72 17.62 -8.48
N ASP A 20 -15.36 17.85 -9.75
CA ASP A 20 -15.97 18.92 -10.53
C ASP A 20 -17.47 18.67 -10.75
N SER A 21 -18.27 19.74 -10.70
CA SER A 21 -19.70 19.64 -10.95
C SER A 21 -19.98 19.28 -12.40
N GLN A 22 -21.02 18.49 -12.65
CA GLN A 22 -21.43 18.12 -14.02
C GLN A 22 -21.68 19.36 -14.90
N TYR A 23 -22.12 20.47 -14.30
CA TYR A 23 -22.32 21.75 -15.00
C TYR A 23 -20.99 22.36 -15.46
N LYS A 24 -20.00 22.44 -14.56
CA LYS A 24 -18.67 22.95 -14.89
C LYS A 24 -18.01 22.10 -15.97
N VAL A 25 -18.06 20.77 -15.83
CA VAL A 25 -17.53 19.83 -16.83
C VAL A 25 -18.24 19.97 -18.18
N ALA A 26 -19.54 20.23 -18.19
CA ALA A 26 -20.27 20.48 -19.45
C ALA A 26 -19.77 21.74 -20.17
N GLN A 27 -19.46 22.81 -19.41
CA GLN A 27 -18.91 24.05 -19.98
C GLN A 27 -17.46 23.86 -20.46
N ASP A 28 -16.59 23.31 -19.62
CA ASP A 28 -15.15 23.17 -19.91
C ASP A 28 -14.90 22.30 -21.15
N PHE A 29 -15.70 21.26 -21.34
CA PHE A 29 -15.59 20.35 -22.49
C PHE A 29 -16.54 20.69 -23.64
N ASN A 30 -17.33 21.77 -23.53
CA ASN A 30 -18.33 22.21 -24.51
C ASN A 30 -19.26 21.08 -24.98
N ILE A 31 -19.82 20.34 -24.03
CA ILE A 31 -20.72 19.20 -24.27
C ILE A 31 -22.04 19.34 -23.49
N SER A 32 -23.09 18.67 -23.97
CA SER A 32 -24.38 18.72 -23.28
C SER A 32 -24.32 18.09 -21.89
N SER A 33 -25.05 18.66 -20.92
CA SER A 33 -25.19 18.10 -19.57
C SER A 33 -25.77 16.68 -19.59
N ALA A 34 -26.59 16.35 -20.59
CA ALA A 34 -27.11 14.99 -20.78
C ALA A 34 -25.99 13.97 -21.10
N THR A 35 -24.99 14.39 -21.88
CA THR A 35 -23.81 13.56 -22.18
C THR A 35 -22.95 13.37 -20.94
N VAL A 36 -22.70 14.44 -20.18
CA VAL A 36 -21.95 14.38 -18.91
C VAL A 36 -22.65 13.48 -17.90
N ASN A 37 -23.97 13.58 -17.74
CA ASN A 37 -24.73 12.74 -16.83
C ASN A 37 -24.66 11.24 -17.20
N LYS A 38 -24.66 10.91 -18.50
CA LYS A 38 -24.45 9.52 -18.94
C LYS A 38 -23.06 9.00 -18.53
N ILE A 39 -22.03 9.84 -18.66
CA ILE A 39 -20.67 9.48 -18.24
C ILE A 39 -20.59 9.35 -16.72
N TYR A 40 -21.18 10.29 -15.97
CA TYR A 40 -21.24 10.25 -14.52
C TYR A 40 -21.88 8.97 -14.00
N LYS A 41 -23.01 8.56 -14.57
CA LYS A 41 -23.69 7.30 -14.22
C LYS A 41 -22.90 6.03 -14.56
N SER A 42 -21.88 6.14 -15.41
CA SER A 42 -20.97 5.03 -15.73
C SER A 42 -19.76 4.93 -14.79
N ILE A 43 -19.62 5.89 -13.87
CA ILE A 43 -18.58 5.87 -12.83
C ILE A 43 -19.08 4.99 -11.69
N ASP A 44 -18.21 4.08 -11.25
CA ASP A 44 -18.45 3.27 -10.07
C ASP A 44 -18.45 4.15 -8.80
N GLU A 45 -19.50 4.01 -7.98
CA GLU A 45 -19.73 4.87 -6.81
C GLU A 45 -18.61 4.71 -5.76
N LYS A 46 -18.09 3.49 -5.60
CA LYS A 46 -16.96 3.21 -4.70
C LYS A 46 -15.72 3.97 -5.15
N THR A 47 -15.37 3.89 -6.43
CA THR A 47 -14.24 4.63 -7.02
C THR A 47 -14.38 6.14 -6.82
N LEU A 48 -15.59 6.68 -7.00
CA LEU A 48 -15.88 8.10 -6.80
C LEU A 48 -15.68 8.52 -5.33
N LEU A 49 -16.08 7.69 -4.38
CA LEU A 49 -15.91 7.96 -2.96
C LEU A 49 -14.43 7.93 -2.56
N GLU A 50 -13.70 6.91 -3.01
CA GLU A 50 -12.25 6.75 -2.75
C GLU A 50 -11.45 7.96 -3.25
N VAL A 51 -11.68 8.40 -4.50
CA VAL A 51 -10.95 9.56 -5.06
C VAL A 51 -11.28 10.85 -4.30
N LYS A 52 -12.53 11.06 -3.88
CA LYS A 52 -12.91 12.24 -3.09
C LYS A 52 -12.19 12.27 -1.75
N ASP A 53 -12.03 11.14 -1.08
CA ASP A 53 -11.33 11.09 0.20
C ASP A 53 -9.84 11.34 0.03
N ILE A 54 -9.20 10.79 -1.02
CA ILE A 54 -7.81 11.10 -1.38
C ILE A 54 -7.61 12.61 -1.63
N VAL A 55 -8.51 13.25 -2.38
CA VAL A 55 -8.43 14.70 -2.66
C VAL A 55 -8.54 15.51 -1.37
N LYS A 56 -9.44 15.14 -0.45
CA LYS A 56 -9.58 15.82 0.85
C LYS A 56 -8.31 15.68 1.70
N GLU A 57 -7.73 14.49 1.76
CA GLU A 57 -6.49 14.24 2.50
C GLU A 57 -5.33 15.09 1.95
N GLU A 58 -5.16 15.13 0.63
CA GLU A 58 -4.14 15.93 -0.03
C GLU A 58 -4.32 17.43 0.24
N VAL A 59 -5.55 17.94 0.17
CA VAL A 59 -5.86 19.34 0.49
C VAL A 59 -5.53 19.66 1.95
N ALA A 60 -5.83 18.76 2.89
CA ALA A 60 -5.51 18.96 4.31
C ALA A 60 -3.99 18.99 4.55
N ILE A 61 -3.23 18.11 3.89
CA ILE A 61 -1.76 18.10 3.95
C ILE A 61 -1.21 19.41 3.39
N LYS A 62 -1.62 19.80 2.17
CA LYS A 62 -1.14 21.04 1.55
C LYS A 62 -1.51 22.30 2.34
N SER A 63 -2.71 22.34 2.91
CA SER A 63 -3.13 23.44 3.78
C SER A 63 -2.33 23.50 5.08
N THR A 64 -1.82 22.38 5.57
CA THR A 64 -0.94 22.36 6.74
C THR A 64 0.46 22.85 6.36
N LEU A 65 0.97 22.39 5.21
CA LEU A 65 2.29 22.77 4.67
C LEU A 65 2.36 24.25 4.26
N SER A 66 1.27 24.87 3.80
CA SER A 66 1.26 26.29 3.41
C SER A 66 1.54 27.24 4.58
N ASN A 67 1.36 26.79 5.82
CA ASN A 67 1.66 27.56 7.03
C ASN A 67 3.09 27.32 7.56
N GLN A 68 3.87 26.45 6.91
CA GLN A 68 5.22 26.09 7.32
C GLN A 68 6.28 26.84 6.51
N SER A 69 7.52 26.81 7.00
CA SER A 69 8.66 27.37 6.26
C SER A 69 8.96 26.55 4.99
N GLU A 70 9.43 27.20 3.92
CA GLU A 70 9.84 26.53 2.68
C GLU A 70 10.90 25.44 2.93
N SER A 71 11.82 25.68 3.87
CA SER A 71 12.83 24.69 4.25
C SER A 71 12.22 23.43 4.86
N PHE A 72 11.16 23.58 5.67
CA PHE A 72 10.45 22.44 6.24
C PHE A 72 9.66 21.68 5.18
N VAL A 73 8.96 22.40 4.29
CA VAL A 73 8.21 21.79 3.17
C VAL A 73 9.14 20.95 2.30
N LYS A 74 10.33 21.47 1.96
CA LYS A 74 11.33 20.72 1.21
C LYS A 74 11.79 19.46 1.96
N ALA A 75 12.15 19.58 3.24
CA ALA A 75 12.57 18.43 4.04
C ALA A 75 11.46 17.37 4.19
N PHE A 76 10.20 17.81 4.28
CA PHE A 76 9.02 16.96 4.28
C PHE A 76 8.88 16.19 2.95
N GLU A 77 8.94 16.89 1.82
CA GLU A 77 8.87 16.28 0.49
C GLU A 77 10.02 15.29 0.26
N ASP A 78 11.24 15.64 0.64
CA ASP A 78 12.40 14.74 0.58
C ASP A 78 12.14 13.46 1.39
N LYS A 79 11.54 13.58 2.58
CA LYS A 79 11.21 12.43 3.42
C LYS A 79 10.09 11.56 2.82
N VAL A 80 9.06 12.18 2.26
CA VAL A 80 7.97 11.47 1.58
C VAL A 80 8.51 10.71 0.36
N ASN A 81 9.34 11.36 -0.46
CA ASN A 81 9.97 10.75 -1.63
C ASN A 81 10.90 9.60 -1.25
N GLU A 82 11.67 9.73 -0.17
CA GLU A 82 12.50 8.66 0.37
C GLU A 82 11.64 7.44 0.76
N GLN A 83 10.57 7.65 1.52
CA GLN A 83 9.68 6.56 1.92
C GLN A 83 9.01 5.88 0.73
N LEU A 84 8.56 6.66 -0.26
CA LEU A 84 7.98 6.13 -1.49
C LEU A 84 8.99 5.29 -2.26
N ARG A 85 10.24 5.76 -2.39
CA ARG A 85 11.34 5.03 -3.02
C ARG A 85 11.60 3.70 -2.32
N LEU A 86 11.65 3.69 -0.99
CA LEU A 86 11.87 2.47 -0.20
C LEU A 86 10.72 1.47 -0.36
N LYS A 87 9.46 1.94 -0.32
CA LYS A 87 8.29 1.09 -0.57
C LYS A 87 8.35 0.45 -1.97
N ASN A 88 8.65 1.24 -3.00
CA ASN A 88 8.79 0.75 -4.37
C ASN A 88 9.96 -0.23 -4.52
N LEU A 89 11.06 -0.02 -3.82
CA LEU A 89 12.21 -0.93 -3.83
C LEU A 89 11.85 -2.28 -3.22
N VAL A 90 11.16 -2.28 -2.08
CA VAL A 90 10.66 -3.50 -1.43
C VAL A 90 9.69 -4.24 -2.36
N PHE A 91 8.74 -3.53 -2.96
CA PHE A 91 7.79 -4.11 -3.90
C PHE A 91 8.50 -4.82 -5.07
N LYS A 92 9.44 -4.12 -5.74
CA LYS A 92 10.23 -4.69 -6.85
C LYS A 92 11.11 -5.86 -6.43
N ALA A 93 11.69 -5.80 -5.22
CA ALA A 93 12.48 -6.91 -4.70
C ALA A 93 11.60 -8.15 -4.47
N THR A 94 10.40 -7.96 -3.91
CA THR A 94 9.41 -9.01 -3.71
C THR A 94 8.96 -9.65 -5.02
N GLU A 95 8.69 -8.87 -6.07
CA GLU A 95 8.38 -9.40 -7.41
C GLU A 95 9.50 -10.30 -7.95
N LYS A 96 10.77 -9.89 -7.77
CA LYS A 96 11.93 -10.69 -8.18
C LYS A 96 12.05 -11.99 -7.37
N ILE A 97 11.75 -11.94 -6.08
CA ILE A 97 11.73 -13.14 -5.21
C ILE A 97 10.67 -14.13 -5.72
N ILE A 98 9.45 -13.65 -6.01
CA ILE A 98 8.38 -14.49 -6.55
C ILE A 98 8.81 -15.11 -7.88
N LYS A 99 9.33 -14.30 -8.80
CA LYS A 99 9.82 -14.79 -10.10
C LYS A 99 10.87 -15.90 -9.92
N LYS A 100 11.85 -15.67 -9.04
CA LYS A 100 12.88 -16.66 -8.75
C LYS A 100 12.32 -17.92 -8.09
N ALA A 101 11.33 -17.78 -7.21
CA ALA A 101 10.65 -18.91 -6.59
C ALA A 101 9.91 -19.76 -7.65
N THR A 102 9.22 -19.12 -8.59
CA THR A 102 8.59 -19.80 -9.73
C THR A 102 9.63 -20.51 -10.59
N ASP A 103 10.75 -19.85 -10.94
CA ASP A 103 11.83 -20.48 -11.71
C ASP A 103 12.38 -21.75 -11.02
N ILE A 104 12.54 -21.71 -9.69
CA ILE A 104 13.00 -22.86 -8.90
C ILE A 104 11.97 -23.99 -8.95
N ILE A 105 10.68 -23.68 -8.74
CA ILE A 105 9.57 -24.64 -8.82
C ILE A 105 9.52 -25.30 -10.20
N ASP A 106 9.56 -24.50 -11.27
CA ASP A 106 9.51 -24.98 -12.66
C ASP A 106 10.72 -25.85 -13.00
N SER A 107 11.91 -25.49 -12.52
CA SER A 107 13.13 -26.26 -12.74
C SER A 107 13.18 -27.57 -11.95
N GLY A 108 12.40 -27.69 -10.87
CA GLY A 108 12.43 -28.83 -9.95
C GLY A 108 13.74 -28.97 -9.17
N LYS A 109 14.65 -27.99 -9.23
CA LYS A 109 16.04 -28.12 -8.76
C LYS A 109 16.52 -26.91 -7.96
N VAL A 110 17.39 -27.18 -6.99
CA VAL A 110 18.13 -26.17 -6.21
C VAL A 110 19.61 -26.52 -6.20
N THR A 111 20.47 -25.51 -6.06
CA THR A 111 21.91 -25.71 -5.97
C THR A 111 22.32 -25.93 -4.53
N ASP A 112 22.89 -27.09 -4.23
CA ASP A 112 23.46 -27.38 -2.91
C ASP A 112 24.97 -27.18 -2.91
N LYS A 113 25.48 -26.77 -1.75
CA LYS A 113 26.90 -26.63 -1.50
C LYS A 113 27.46 -27.93 -0.97
N LEU A 114 28.29 -28.59 -1.77
CA LEU A 114 29.03 -29.78 -1.39
C LEU A 114 30.46 -29.37 -0.97
N ASN A 115 30.89 -29.87 0.18
CA ASN A 115 32.28 -29.73 0.62
C ASN A 115 33.05 -30.95 0.13
N ILE A 116 34.02 -30.72 -0.75
CA ILE A 116 34.83 -31.78 -1.36
C ILE A 116 36.22 -31.91 -0.72
N GLY A 117 36.45 -31.25 0.43
CA GLY A 117 37.72 -31.25 1.14
C GLY A 117 38.65 -30.09 0.75
N ASP A 118 39.71 -29.90 1.54
CA ASP A 118 40.76 -28.87 1.35
C ASP A 118 40.24 -27.42 1.14
N GLY A 119 39.12 -27.08 1.77
CA GLY A 119 38.49 -25.76 1.66
C GLY A 119 37.79 -25.48 0.32
N VAL A 120 37.76 -26.44 -0.61
CA VAL A 120 37.11 -26.30 -1.91
C VAL A 120 35.62 -26.63 -1.80
N GLN A 121 34.79 -25.75 -2.37
CA GLN A 121 33.34 -25.87 -2.37
C GLN A 121 32.84 -25.98 -3.81
N GLN A 122 31.96 -26.94 -4.05
CA GLN A 122 31.31 -27.13 -5.34
C GLN A 122 29.81 -26.95 -5.19
N PHE A 123 29.18 -26.32 -6.17
CA PHE A 123 27.72 -26.16 -6.23
C PHE A 123 27.17 -27.15 -7.25
N GLU A 124 26.35 -28.09 -6.79
CA GLU A 124 25.71 -29.08 -7.66
C GLU A 124 24.18 -28.96 -7.59
N PRO A 125 23.48 -29.13 -8.72
CA PRO A 125 22.02 -29.13 -8.73
C PRO A 125 21.50 -30.42 -8.10
N ARG A 126 20.65 -30.28 -7.10
CA ARG A 126 19.84 -31.37 -6.53
C ARG A 126 18.36 -31.13 -6.77
N GLU A 127 17.57 -32.18 -6.65
CA GLU A 127 16.11 -32.07 -6.70
C GLU A 127 15.56 -31.31 -5.49
N LEU A 128 14.40 -30.69 -5.69
CA LEU A 128 13.64 -30.06 -4.62
C LEU A 128 13.20 -31.09 -3.59
N ASN A 129 13.43 -30.77 -2.32
CA ASN A 129 12.89 -31.55 -1.21
C ASN A 129 11.72 -30.80 -0.55
N THR A 130 11.07 -31.46 0.42
CA THR A 130 9.93 -30.89 1.14
C THR A 130 10.29 -29.62 1.92
N THR A 131 11.53 -29.49 2.39
CA THR A 131 12.02 -28.28 3.08
C THR A 131 12.12 -27.10 2.11
N ASP A 132 12.63 -27.31 0.90
CA ASP A 132 12.73 -26.25 -0.11
C ASP A 132 11.34 -25.77 -0.51
N VAL A 133 10.41 -26.71 -0.76
CA VAL A 133 9.02 -26.39 -1.10
C VAL A 133 8.36 -25.59 0.02
N LYS A 134 8.59 -25.97 1.29
CA LYS A 134 8.12 -25.19 2.45
C LYS A 134 8.72 -23.78 2.48
N ASN A 135 10.02 -23.64 2.27
CA ASN A 135 10.70 -22.34 2.27
C ASN A 135 10.18 -21.42 1.15
N LEU A 136 9.91 -22.00 -0.02
CA LEU A 136 9.30 -21.29 -1.16
C LEU A 136 7.86 -20.88 -0.85
N ALA A 137 7.06 -21.76 -0.25
CA ALA A 137 5.71 -21.44 0.20
C ALA A 137 5.69 -20.30 1.24
N ASP A 138 6.57 -20.36 2.24
CA ASP A 138 6.71 -19.32 3.27
C ASP A 138 7.20 -17.98 2.65
N ALA A 139 8.06 -18.02 1.63
CA ALA A 139 8.49 -16.84 0.88
C ALA A 139 7.34 -16.24 0.05
N ILE A 140 6.53 -17.06 -0.61
CA ILE A 140 5.36 -16.64 -1.37
C ILE A 140 4.31 -16.03 -0.45
N ASP A 141 4.06 -16.61 0.73
CA ASP A 141 3.12 -16.04 1.70
C ASP A 141 3.55 -14.65 2.21
N LYS A 142 4.82 -14.49 2.58
CA LYS A 142 5.34 -13.17 3.00
C LYS A 142 5.31 -12.16 1.86
N ALA A 143 5.59 -12.61 0.64
CA ALA A 143 5.53 -11.78 -0.55
C ALA A 143 4.09 -11.37 -0.89
N SER A 144 3.12 -12.28 -0.77
CA SER A 144 1.70 -12.00 -1.06
C SER A 144 1.13 -10.93 -0.12
N ILE A 145 1.56 -10.93 1.14
CA ILE A 145 1.26 -9.86 2.11
C ILE A 145 1.84 -8.52 1.64
N THR A 146 3.10 -8.52 1.20
CA THR A 146 3.79 -7.29 0.74
C THR A 146 3.19 -6.73 -0.55
N LEU A 147 2.71 -7.61 -1.43
CA LEU A 147 2.02 -7.25 -2.68
C LEU A 147 0.53 -6.90 -2.47
N GLY A 148 0.00 -7.03 -1.25
CA GLY A 148 -1.39 -6.72 -0.92
C GLY A 148 -2.41 -7.75 -1.42
N ILE A 149 -1.97 -8.94 -1.83
CA ILE A 149 -2.86 -10.05 -2.24
C ILE A 149 -3.53 -10.66 -1.01
N ASN A 150 -2.74 -10.91 0.04
CA ASN A 150 -3.22 -11.41 1.32
C ASN A 150 -3.14 -10.30 2.37
N GLN A 151 -4.09 -10.28 3.30
CA GLN A 151 -4.01 -9.41 4.47
C GLN A 151 -3.17 -10.08 5.56
N ARG A 152 -2.43 -9.27 6.33
CA ARG A 152 -1.90 -9.77 7.61
C ARG A 152 -3.08 -10.02 8.53
N HIS A 153 -3.37 -11.29 8.82
CA HIS A 153 -4.22 -11.65 9.94
C HIS A 153 -3.41 -11.47 11.23
N SER A 154 -3.23 -10.21 11.66
CA SER A 154 -2.65 -9.92 12.97
C SER A 154 -3.74 -10.07 14.02
N ASN A 155 -3.67 -11.12 14.85
CA ASN A 155 -4.37 -11.11 16.12
C ASN A 155 -3.69 -10.05 16.99
N SER A 156 -4.28 -8.85 17.08
CA SER A 156 -3.89 -7.87 18.10
C SER A 156 -4.26 -8.44 19.47
N GLN A 157 -3.39 -9.24 20.07
CA GLN A 157 -3.49 -9.53 21.50
C GLN A 157 -3.19 -8.23 22.24
N ILE A 158 -4.25 -7.55 22.67
CA ILE A 158 -4.15 -6.49 23.66
C ILE A 158 -3.61 -7.13 24.93
N ASN A 159 -2.35 -6.86 25.27
CA ASN A 159 -1.79 -7.23 26.56
C ASN A 159 -2.40 -6.30 27.62
N VAL A 160 -3.58 -6.65 28.14
CA VAL A 160 -4.20 -5.92 29.26
C VAL A 160 -3.42 -6.28 30.52
N ASN A 161 -2.45 -5.44 30.88
CA ASN A 161 -1.72 -5.57 32.13
C ASN A 161 -2.61 -5.05 33.29
N THR A 162 -3.57 -5.86 33.75
CA THR A 162 -4.56 -5.49 34.79
C THR A 162 -3.96 -5.29 36.18
N GLN A 163 -2.71 -5.71 36.46
CA GLN A 163 -2.13 -5.59 37.80
C GLN A 163 -1.66 -4.17 38.18
N ASN A 164 -1.19 -3.36 37.22
CA ASN A 164 -0.63 -2.03 37.57
C ASN A 164 -1.69 -0.97 37.92
N ASN A 165 -2.96 -1.14 37.53
CA ASN A 165 -4.02 -0.13 37.76
C ASN A 165 -4.77 -0.30 39.09
N LEU A 166 -4.65 -1.44 39.77
CA LEU A 166 -5.30 -1.68 41.06
C LEU A 166 -4.51 -1.08 42.23
N GLU A 167 -3.19 -0.98 42.13
CA GLU A 167 -2.34 -0.46 43.22
C GLU A 167 -2.33 1.07 43.30
N GLN A 168 -2.67 1.80 42.22
CA GLN A 168 -2.71 3.26 42.26
C GLN A 168 -3.97 3.85 42.93
N ASN A 169 -5.06 3.09 43.05
CA ASN A 169 -6.30 3.60 43.69
C ASN A 169 -6.31 3.47 45.22
N ASN A 170 -5.39 2.72 45.83
CA ASN A 170 -5.38 2.51 47.29
C ASN A 170 -4.56 3.55 48.08
N ASN A 171 -3.82 4.44 47.43
CA ASN A 171 -2.91 5.37 48.11
C ASN A 171 -3.50 6.76 48.42
N ASN A 172 -4.82 6.97 48.28
CA ASN A 172 -5.42 8.30 48.43
C ASN A 172 -6.52 8.42 49.50
N ILE A 173 -6.49 7.59 50.55
CA ILE A 173 -7.36 7.76 51.72
C ILE A 173 -6.53 8.28 52.89
N THR A 174 -6.39 9.60 52.99
CA THR A 174 -6.03 10.28 54.24
C THR A 174 -7.25 10.26 55.15
N VAL A 175 -7.20 9.46 56.23
CA VAL A 175 -8.21 9.53 57.30
C VAL A 175 -7.67 10.49 58.37
N GLU A 176 -8.21 11.70 58.42
CA GLU A 176 -8.03 12.60 59.56
C GLU A 176 -8.92 12.09 60.72
N TRP A 177 -8.31 11.93 61.90
CA TRP A 177 -9.03 11.73 63.16
C TRP A 177 -8.65 12.90 64.08
N ASP A 178 -9.67 13.55 64.66
CA ASP A 178 -9.52 14.43 65.84
C ASP A 178 -9.01 13.64 67.06
#